data_AF-A0A0A9X548-F1
#
_entry.id   AF-A0A0A9X548-F1
#
_cell.length_a   1.000
_cell.length_b   1.000
_cell.length_c   1.000
_cell.angle_alpha   90.00
_cell.angle_beta   90.00
_cell.angle_gamma   90.00
#
_symmetry.space_group_name_H-M   'P 1'
#
loop_
_entity.id
_entity.type
_entity.pdbx_description
1 polymer ?
#
loop_
_entity_poly.entity_id
_entity_poly.type
_entity_poly.pdbx_seq_one_letter_code
_entity_poly.pdbx_strand_id
1 'polypeptide(L)'
;MTFDKHMSLVMAMYMLGKIAVYADDVNGALVNFNNAVMLIHERGDLTIERHRRALGYCLLARGMVYCKLKSFERAEEDLTGAAAVLPSHKFPVIYELRAEAREQLGRIDAAREDEEKAAELWEKG
;
A
#
# COMPACT_ATOMS: atom_id res chain seq x y z
N MET A 1 -23.66 -14.84 3.92
CA MET A 1 -22.73 -13.73 3.63
C MET A 1 -23.31 -12.96 2.45
N THR A 2 -23.73 -11.70 2.65
CA THR A 2 -24.33 -10.88 1.59
C THR A 2 -23.24 -10.41 0.63
N PHE A 3 -23.51 -10.48 -0.68
CA PHE A 3 -22.62 -9.97 -1.72
C PHE A 3 -22.42 -8.45 -1.57
N ASP A 4 -21.17 -8.02 -1.41
CA ASP A 4 -20.83 -6.60 -1.27
C ASP A 4 -20.30 -6.06 -2.60
N LYS A 5 -21.21 -5.48 -3.39
CA LYS A 5 -20.89 -4.94 -4.71
C LYS A 5 -19.81 -3.85 -4.69
N HIS A 6 -19.71 -3.07 -3.62
CA HIS A 6 -18.72 -1.99 -3.53
C HIS A 6 -17.33 -2.59 -3.35
N MET A 7 -17.21 -3.62 -2.50
CA MET A 7 -15.93 -4.31 -2.34
C MET A 7 -15.52 -5.11 -3.57
N SER A 8 -16.47 -5.67 -4.32
CA SER A 8 -16.15 -6.26 -5.63
C SER A 8 -15.58 -5.23 -6.60
N LEU A 9 -16.13 -4.00 -6.62
CA LEU A 9 -15.62 -2.91 -7.43
C LEU A 9 -14.23 -2.44 -6.98
N VAL A 10 -14.00 -2.31 -5.67
CA VAL A 10 -12.68 -2.02 -5.09
C VAL A 10 -11.64 -3.05 -5.55
N MET A 11 -11.98 -4.34 -5.48
CA MET A 11 -11.06 -5.40 -5.92
C MET A 11 -10.80 -5.34 -7.42
N ALA A 12 -11.81 -5.01 -8.23
CA ALA A 12 -11.63 -4.82 -9.67
C ALA A 12 -10.69 -3.63 -9.97
N MET A 13 -10.88 -2.49 -9.31
CA MET A 13 -10.00 -1.33 -9.44
C MET A 13 -8.56 -1.65 -9.00
N TYR A 14 -8.38 -2.35 -7.88
CA TYR A 14 -7.07 -2.82 -7.44
C TYR A 14 -6.38 -3.70 -8.50
N MET A 15 -7.11 -4.65 -9.08
CA MET A 15 -6.58 -5.53 -10.12
C MET A 15 -6.23 -4.76 -11.40
N LEU A 16 -7.07 -3.82 -11.84
CA LEU A 16 -6.78 -2.94 -12.97
C LEU A 16 -5.55 -2.08 -12.73
N GLY A 17 -5.40 -1.53 -11.52
CA GLY A 17 -4.23 -0.75 -11.13
C GLY A 17 -2.96 -1.59 -11.22
N LYS A 18 -2.99 -2.83 -10.74
CA LYS A 18 -1.86 -3.75 -10.88
C LYS A 18 -1.52 -4.08 -12.33
N ILE A 19 -2.53 -4.33 -13.17
CA ILE A 19 -2.32 -4.60 -14.60
C ILE A 19 -1.67 -3.38 -15.26
N ALA A 20 -2.10 -2.16 -14.93
CA ALA A 20 -1.51 -0.94 -15.44
C ALA A 20 -0.03 -0.81 -15.01
N VAL A 21 0.33 -1.17 -13.77
CA VAL A 21 1.75 -1.23 -13.34
C VAL A 21 2.57 -2.19 -14.20
N TYR A 22 2.04 -3.38 -14.53
CA TYR A 22 2.73 -4.33 -15.41
C TYR A 22 2.86 -3.83 -16.85
N ALA A 23 1.93 -2.98 -17.28
CA ALA A 23 1.94 -2.34 -18.61
C ALA A 23 2.78 -1.05 -18.64
N ASP A 24 3.46 -0.70 -17.55
CA ASP A 24 4.17 0.58 -17.36
C ASP A 24 3.28 1.84 -17.52
N ASP A 25 1.95 1.67 -17.41
CA ASP A 25 0.98 2.76 -17.39
C ASP A 25 0.82 3.26 -15.95
N VAL A 26 1.75 4.13 -15.55
CA VAL A 26 1.79 4.70 -14.20
C VAL A 26 0.55 5.55 -13.90
N ASN A 27 0.05 6.29 -14.89
CA ASN A 27 -1.14 7.12 -14.70
C ASN A 27 -2.39 6.27 -14.50
N GLY A 28 -2.56 5.23 -15.34
CA GLY A 28 -3.64 4.26 -15.18
C GLY A 28 -3.58 3.54 -13.84
N ALA A 29 -2.38 3.18 -13.37
CA ALA A 29 -2.19 2.59 -12.05
C ALA A 29 -2.68 3.51 -10.93
N LEU A 30 -2.22 4.76 -10.91
CA LEU A 30 -2.59 5.74 -9.89
C LEU A 30 -4.09 6.04 -9.90
N VAL A 31 -4.71 6.22 -11.07
CA VAL A 31 -6.17 6.47 -11.17
C VAL A 31 -6.94 5.32 -10.54
N ASN A 32 -6.58 4.08 -10.86
CA ASN A 32 -7.26 2.90 -10.33
C ASN A 32 -7.07 2.77 -8.81
N PHE A 33 -5.85 2.92 -8.30
CA PHE A 33 -5.61 2.83 -6.85
C PHE A 33 -6.27 3.98 -6.07
N ASN A 34 -6.25 5.21 -6.61
CA ASN A 34 -6.94 6.36 -6.01
C ASN A 34 -8.44 6.11 -5.90
N ASN A 35 -9.06 5.64 -6.98
CA ASN A 35 -10.48 5.32 -6.99
C ASN A 35 -10.83 4.19 -6.02
N ALA A 36 -9.98 3.15 -5.92
CA ALA A 36 -10.16 2.07 -4.97
C ALA A 36 -10.13 2.57 -3.52
N VAL A 37 -9.09 3.33 -3.15
CA VAL A 37 -8.93 3.90 -1.80
C VAL A 37 -10.09 4.82 -1.45
N MET A 38 -10.47 5.73 -2.36
CA MET A 38 -11.60 6.65 -2.18
C MET A 38 -12.91 5.89 -1.94
N LEU A 39 -13.19 4.87 -2.74
CA LEU A 39 -14.41 4.07 -2.61
C LEU A 39 -14.47 3.32 -1.27
N ILE A 40 -13.35 2.79 -0.77
CA ILE A 40 -13.28 2.18 0.57
C ILE A 40 -13.57 3.24 1.64
N HIS A 41 -13.00 4.44 1.56
CA HIS A 41 -13.26 5.48 2.56
C HIS A 41 -14.72 5.94 2.56
N GLU A 42 -15.35 6.05 1.40
CA GLU A 42 -16.74 6.51 1.29
C GLU A 42 -17.78 5.46 1.64
N ARG A 43 -17.53 4.20 1.25
CA ARG A 43 -18.54 3.12 1.26
C ARG A 43 -18.12 1.89 2.03
N GLY A 44 -16.84 1.78 2.37
CA GLY A 44 -16.31 0.71 3.17
C GLY A 44 -16.72 0.84 4.64
N ASP A 45 -16.46 -0.23 5.36
CA ASP A 45 -16.68 -0.32 6.80
C ASP A 45 -15.37 -0.82 7.39
N LEU A 46 -14.59 0.11 7.93
CA LEU A 46 -13.28 -0.18 8.49
C LEU A 46 -13.35 -0.91 9.84
N THR A 47 -14.53 -1.21 10.38
CA THR A 47 -14.69 -2.18 11.47
C THR A 47 -14.54 -3.62 10.96
N ILE A 48 -14.77 -3.84 9.67
CA ILE A 48 -14.65 -5.15 9.01
C ILE A 48 -13.21 -5.38 8.55
N GLU A 49 -12.61 -6.47 9.03
CA GLU A 49 -11.21 -6.84 8.74
C GLU A 49 -10.92 -6.95 7.23
N ARG A 50 -11.82 -7.56 6.45
CA ARG A 50 -11.63 -7.67 4.99
C ARG A 50 -11.58 -6.31 4.28
N HIS A 51 -12.29 -5.29 4.77
CA HIS A 51 -12.28 -3.95 4.17
C HIS A 51 -10.99 -3.23 4.54
N ARG A 52 -10.55 -3.33 5.81
CA ARG A 52 -9.23 -2.83 6.24
C ARG A 52 -8.08 -3.45 5.44
N ARG A 53 -8.11 -4.76 5.23
CA ARG A 53 -7.07 -5.43 4.42
C ARG A 53 -7.11 -4.98 2.96
N ALA A 54 -8.30 -4.85 2.37
CA ALA A 54 -8.43 -4.31 1.01
C ALA A 54 -7.82 -2.90 0.89
N LEU A 55 -8.04 -2.05 1.90
CA LEU A 55 -7.41 -0.73 1.97
C LEU A 55 -5.89 -0.86 2.05
N GLY A 56 -5.38 -1.69 2.95
CA GLY A 56 -3.94 -1.95 3.08
C GLY A 56 -3.28 -2.41 1.77
N TYR A 57 -3.92 -3.31 1.02
CA TYR A 57 -3.41 -3.74 -0.29
C TYR A 57 -3.37 -2.61 -1.31
N CYS A 58 -4.41 -1.77 -1.36
CA CYS A 58 -4.45 -0.63 -2.28
C CYS A 58 -3.38 0.41 -1.91
N LEU A 59 -3.22 0.70 -0.62
CA LEU A 59 -2.20 1.62 -0.11
C LEU A 59 -0.79 1.11 -0.40
N LEU A 60 -0.49 -0.17 -0.14
CA LEU A 60 0.82 -0.75 -0.48
C LEU A 60 1.12 -0.62 -1.97
N ALA A 61 0.17 -0.98 -2.84
CA ALA A 61 0.36 -0.90 -4.28
C ALA A 61 0.56 0.54 -4.75
N ARG A 62 -0.20 1.50 -4.22
CA ARG A 62 -0.07 2.92 -4.55
C ARG A 62 1.24 3.53 -4.01
N GLY A 63 1.62 3.18 -2.78
CA GLY A 63 2.88 3.58 -2.17
C GLY A 63 4.09 3.13 -2.99
N MET A 64 4.08 1.88 -3.49
CA MET A 64 5.11 1.38 -4.40
C MET A 64 5.20 2.21 -5.69
N VAL A 65 4.07 2.60 -6.28
CA VAL A 65 4.04 3.47 -7.46
C VAL A 65 4.59 4.86 -7.12
N TYR A 66 4.27 5.41 -5.95
CA TYR A 66 4.82 6.68 -5.51
C TYR A 66 6.33 6.64 -5.26
N CYS A 67 6.90 5.54 -4.73
CA CYS A 67 8.36 5.36 -4.66
C CYS A 67 8.99 5.43 -6.05
N LYS A 68 8.44 4.72 -7.03
CA LYS A 68 8.94 4.76 -8.43
C LYS A 68 8.89 6.17 -9.03
N LEU A 69 7.88 6.95 -8.66
CA LEU A 69 7.71 8.34 -9.07
C LEU A 69 8.52 9.35 -8.24
N LYS A 70 9.31 8.89 -7.26
CA LYS A 70 10.04 9.73 -6.31
C LYS A 70 9.16 10.71 -5.53
N SER A 71 7.88 10.37 -5.38
CA SER A 71 6.91 11.10 -4.56
C SER A 71 6.94 10.56 -3.13
N PHE A 72 8.07 10.74 -2.46
CA PHE A 72 8.40 10.01 -1.24
C PHE A 72 7.48 10.33 -0.06
N GLU A 73 6.98 11.57 0.08
CA GLU A 73 6.03 11.92 1.15
C GLU A 73 4.74 11.12 1.03
N ARG A 74 4.20 11.03 -0.19
CA ARG A 74 2.98 10.26 -0.48
C ARG A 74 3.21 8.76 -0.35
N ALA A 75 4.39 8.29 -0.74
CA ALA A 75 4.78 6.90 -0.56
C ALA A 75 4.82 6.52 0.92
N GLU A 76 5.48 7.31 1.76
CA GLU A 76 5.59 7.07 3.19
C GLU A 76 4.22 7.07 3.88
N GLU A 77 3.33 8.00 3.52
CA GLU A 77 1.96 8.05 4.04
C GLU A 77 1.20 6.75 3.74
N ASP A 78 1.19 6.34 2.47
CA ASP A 78 0.51 5.12 2.02
C ASP A 78 1.11 3.87 2.68
N LEU A 79 2.44 3.76 2.72
CA LEU A 79 3.13 2.61 3.31
C LEU A 79 2.92 2.54 4.83
N THR A 80 2.82 3.69 5.51
CA THR A 80 2.46 3.74 6.93
C THR A 80 1.03 3.26 7.16
N GLY A 81 0.09 3.68 6.31
CA GLY A 81 -1.29 3.19 6.37
C GLY A 81 -1.38 1.69 6.09
N ALA A 82 -0.60 1.18 5.14
CA ALA A 82 -0.53 -0.25 4.83
C ALA A 82 0.05 -1.07 6.00
N ALA A 83 1.15 -0.61 6.62
CA ALA A 83 1.78 -1.25 7.77
C ALA A 83 0.85 -1.36 8.99
N ALA A 84 -0.07 -0.41 9.16
CA ALA A 84 -1.02 -0.40 10.27
C ALA A 84 -2.08 -1.52 10.19
N VAL A 85 -2.32 -2.08 9.00
CA VAL A 85 -3.43 -3.03 8.78
C VAL A 85 -2.96 -4.38 8.22
N LEU A 86 -1.86 -4.41 7.47
CA LEU A 86 -1.34 -5.65 6.89
C LEU A 86 -0.41 -6.36 7.87
N PRO A 87 -0.48 -7.70 7.95
CA PRO A 87 0.39 -8.47 8.84
C PRO A 87 1.86 -8.37 8.38
N SER A 88 2.71 -7.75 9.19
CA SER A 88 4.12 -7.47 8.89
C SER A 88 4.90 -8.68 8.37
N HIS A 89 4.73 -9.86 8.96
CA HIS A 89 5.38 -11.11 8.55
C HIS A 89 5.07 -11.57 7.11
N LYS A 90 3.97 -11.09 6.50
CA LYS A 90 3.64 -11.39 5.10
C LYS A 90 4.05 -10.27 4.14
N PHE A 91 4.39 -9.10 4.66
CA PHE A 91 4.66 -7.91 3.88
C PHE A 91 5.90 -7.15 4.40
N PRO A 92 7.07 -7.82 4.50
CA PRO A 92 8.32 -7.15 4.87
C PRO A 92 8.65 -5.99 3.92
N VAL A 93 8.27 -6.12 2.64
CA VAL A 93 8.42 -5.09 1.60
C VAL A 93 7.81 -3.73 1.95
N ILE A 94 6.83 -3.67 2.85
CA ILE A 94 6.28 -2.38 3.31
C ILE A 94 7.37 -1.58 4.02
N TYR A 95 8.16 -2.23 4.87
CA TYR A 95 9.21 -1.60 5.65
C TYR A 95 10.39 -1.23 4.75
N GLU A 96 10.76 -2.08 3.80
CA GLU A 96 11.82 -1.76 2.81
C GLU A 96 11.48 -0.49 2.00
N LEU A 97 10.29 -0.44 1.41
CA LEU A 97 9.88 0.71 0.60
C LEU A 97 9.71 1.97 1.44
N ARG A 98 9.31 1.82 2.71
CA ARG A 98 9.13 2.97 3.60
C ARG A 98 10.47 3.49 4.11
N ALA A 99 11.43 2.60 4.36
CA ALA A 99 12.81 2.98 4.63
C ALA A 99 13.37 3.80 3.46
N GLU A 100 13.28 3.28 2.23
CA GLU A 100 13.74 3.99 1.02
C GLU A 100 13.10 5.38 0.92
N ALA A 101 11.78 5.47 1.06
CA ALA A 101 11.09 6.77 1.03
C ALA A 101 11.59 7.72 2.14
N ARG A 102 11.79 7.22 3.36
CA ARG A 102 12.26 7.99 4.51
C ARG A 102 13.70 8.47 4.35
N GLU A 103 14.59 7.64 3.80
CA GLU A 103 15.96 8.05 3.49
C GLU A 103 16.00 9.23 2.53
N GLN A 104 15.20 9.14 1.45
CA GLN A 104 15.12 10.21 0.45
C GLN A 104 14.53 11.51 1.00
N LEU A 105 13.73 11.41 2.06
CA LEU A 105 13.20 12.55 2.81
C LEU A 105 14.14 13.06 3.91
N GLY A 106 15.31 12.43 4.11
CA GLY A 106 16.26 12.75 5.17
C GLY A 106 15.83 12.29 6.57
N ARG A 107 14.84 11.40 6.68
CA ARG A 107 14.33 10.84 7.94
C ARG A 107 15.14 9.61 8.35
N ILE A 108 16.44 9.79 8.53
CA ILE A 108 17.44 8.70 8.62
C ILE A 108 17.16 7.75 9.79
N ASP A 109 16.83 8.26 10.98
CA ASP A 109 16.56 7.39 12.14
C ASP A 109 15.36 6.46 11.90
N ALA A 110 14.27 7.02 11.34
CA ALA A 110 13.06 6.26 11.03
C ALA A 110 13.25 5.28 9.87
N ALA A 111 14.15 5.59 8.94
CA ALA A 111 14.53 4.66 7.88
C ALA A 111 15.29 3.46 8.45
N ARG A 112 16.29 3.70 9.32
CA ARG A 112 17.04 2.62 9.98
C ARG A 112 16.15 1.67 10.78
N GLU A 113 15.18 2.21 11.51
CA GLU A 113 14.18 1.40 12.23
C GLU A 113 13.39 0.48 11.28
N ASP A 114 13.03 0.98 10.09
CA ASP A 114 12.34 0.18 9.08
C ASP A 114 13.25 -0.88 8.44
N GLU A 115 14.53 -0.56 8.20
CA GLU A 115 15.51 -1.52 7.68
C GLU A 115 15.77 -2.66 8.67
N GLU A 116 15.98 -2.34 9.95
CA GLU A 116 16.12 -3.33 11.01
C GLU A 116 14.89 -4.22 11.09
N LYS A 117 13.70 -3.63 10.95
CA LYS A 117 12.44 -4.38 10.96
C LYS A 117 12.31 -5.29 9.74
N ALA A 118 12.64 -4.79 8.55
CA ALA A 118 12.62 -5.58 7.33
C ALA A 118 13.59 -6.77 7.43
N ALA A 119 14.81 -6.53 7.89
CA ALA A 119 15.83 -7.57 8.09
C ALA A 119 15.35 -8.66 9.08
N GLU A 120 14.79 -8.26 10.22
CA GLU A 120 14.21 -9.19 11.21
C GLU A 120 13.11 -10.07 10.59
N LEU A 121 12.26 -9.49 9.74
CA LEU A 121 11.14 -10.20 9.12
C LEU A 121 11.62 -11.17 8.03
N TRP A 122 12.66 -10.82 7.27
CA TRP A 122 13.22 -11.70 6.25
C TRP A 122 14.00 -12.87 6.83
N GLU A 123 14.67 -12.68 7.97
CA GLU A 123 15.35 -13.78 8.66
C GLU A 123 14.37 -14.81 9.24
N LYS A 124 13.16 -14.37 9.61
CA LYS A 124 12.12 -15.19 10.24
C LYS A 124 11.11 -15.80 9.26
N GLY A 125 11.18 -15.45 7.98
CA GLY A 125 10.25 -15.90 6.91
C GLY A 125 10.73 -17.16 6.20
#